data_AF-A0A2K4IB73-F1
#
_entry.id   AF-A0A2K4IB73-F1
#
_cell.length_a   1.000
_cell.length_b   1.000
_cell.length_c   1.000
_cell.angle_alpha   90.00
_cell.angle_beta   90.00
_cell.angle_gamma   90.00
#
_symmetry.space_group_name_H-M   'P 1'
#
loop_
_entity.id
_entity.type
_entity.pdbx_description
1 polymer ?
#
loop_
_entity_poly.entity_id
_entity_poly.type
_entity_poly.pdbx_seq_one_letter_code
_entity_poly.pdbx_strand_id
1 'polypeptide(L)'
;MLNKLIVIAVLLVPACFAHAHEYKAGELEIAHPWSQELPPNAPTVAAYFVIHNAGKTADRLLSVDSPIAPEAQLHEHVMQGDLMKMQQVPSVEVPAGGEVTFAPMAYHVMLLNPTDRSLLSDGKRFPLTMHFEKAGDVTVEVAVQKKPPQDMPEHAHAQ
;
A
#
# COMPACT_ATOMS: atom_id res chain seq x y z
N MET A 1 7.81 30.07 60.66
CA MET A 1 6.65 29.30 60.17
C MET A 1 6.53 29.50 58.67
N LEU A 2 6.14 28.44 57.96
CA LEU A 2 5.73 28.36 56.55
C LEU A 2 6.75 27.74 55.57
N ASN A 3 6.60 26.42 55.40
CA ASN A 3 7.01 25.60 54.26
C ASN A 3 6.72 26.28 52.91
N LYS A 4 7.62 26.09 51.93
CA LYS A 4 7.21 25.87 50.53
C LYS A 4 8.12 24.85 49.85
N LEU A 5 7.55 23.66 49.62
CA LEU A 5 8.00 22.73 48.57
C LEU A 5 7.92 23.45 47.22
N ILE A 6 8.93 23.24 46.36
CA ILE A 6 8.78 23.42 44.92
C ILE A 6 9.21 22.12 44.23
N VAL A 7 8.32 21.70 43.36
CA VAL A 7 8.17 20.43 42.67
C VAL A 7 9.22 20.29 41.57
N ILE A 8 9.90 19.14 41.51
CA ILE A 8 10.71 18.74 40.35
C ILE A 8 9.73 18.29 39.26
N ALA A 9 9.49 19.15 38.27
CA ALA A 9 8.76 18.80 37.07
C ALA A 9 9.72 18.10 36.10
N VAL A 10 9.71 16.76 36.09
CA VAL A 10 10.34 15.96 35.03
C VAL A 10 9.46 16.09 33.78
N LEU A 11 9.90 16.92 32.83
CA LEU A 11 9.36 16.98 31.47
C LEU A 11 9.72 15.69 30.74
N LEU A 12 8.84 14.69 30.83
CA LEU A 12 8.88 13.52 29.95
C LEU A 12 8.32 13.96 28.59
N VAL A 13 9.20 14.26 27.64
CA VAL A 13 8.80 14.45 26.24
C VAL A 13 8.47 13.08 25.66
N PRO A 14 7.24 12.81 25.20
CA PRO A 14 6.96 11.60 24.44
C PRO A 14 7.66 11.74 23.09
N ALA A 15 8.65 10.91 22.83
CA ALA A 15 9.15 10.73 21.47
C ALA A 15 8.00 10.16 20.64
N CYS A 16 7.42 10.97 19.75
CA CYS A 16 6.56 10.47 18.69
C CYS A 16 7.40 9.56 17.80
N PHE A 17 7.37 8.26 18.05
CA PHE A 17 7.75 7.28 17.06
C PHE A 17 6.77 7.43 15.90
N ALA A 18 7.23 8.05 14.81
CA ALA A 18 6.54 7.99 13.53
C ALA A 18 6.59 6.52 13.09
N HIS A 19 5.52 5.78 13.38
CA HIS A 19 5.35 4.44 12.85
C HIS A 19 5.17 4.56 11.32
N ALA A 20 6.22 4.26 10.57
CA ALA A 20 6.04 3.78 9.21
C ALA A 20 5.10 2.57 9.30
N HIS A 21 4.00 2.61 8.55
CA HIS A 21 2.96 1.58 8.63
C HIS A 21 3.42 0.37 7.81
N GLU A 22 4.30 -0.44 8.40
CA GLU A 22 4.77 -1.70 7.85
C GLU A 22 3.86 -2.83 8.33
N TYR A 23 3.32 -3.60 7.39
CA TYR A 23 2.50 -4.78 7.66
C TYR A 23 3.34 -6.02 7.40
N LYS A 24 3.32 -7.02 8.29
CA LYS A 24 4.15 -8.22 8.16
C LYS A 24 3.32 -9.49 8.12
N ALA A 25 3.75 -10.44 7.29
CA ALA A 25 3.21 -11.79 7.25
C ALA A 25 4.33 -12.80 6.98
N GLY A 26 4.75 -13.48 8.03
CA GLY A 26 5.99 -14.26 7.99
C GLY A 26 7.18 -13.35 7.64
N GLU A 27 7.86 -13.68 6.54
CA GLU A 27 9.02 -12.94 6.01
C GLU A 27 8.64 -11.87 4.98
N LEU A 28 7.35 -11.69 4.70
CA LEU A 28 6.85 -10.62 3.84
C LEU A 28 6.61 -9.35 4.65
N GLU A 29 6.98 -8.22 4.06
CA GLU A 29 6.69 -6.89 4.55
C GLU A 29 6.01 -6.07 3.45
N ILE A 30 4.84 -5.51 3.75
CA ILE A 30 4.10 -4.63 2.87
C ILE A 30 4.28 -3.21 3.37
N ALA A 31 5.00 -2.41 2.58
CA ALA A 31 5.39 -1.06 2.91
C ALA A 31 4.56 -0.02 2.16
N HIS A 32 4.21 1.05 2.88
CA HIS A 32 3.54 2.26 2.37
C HIS A 32 2.31 2.03 1.48
N PRO A 33 1.26 1.30 1.92
CA PRO A 33 0.03 1.21 1.15
C PRO A 33 -0.65 2.57 0.99
N TRP A 34 -0.92 2.96 -0.25
CA TRP A 34 -1.55 4.24 -0.56
C TRP A 34 -2.40 4.20 -1.84
N SER A 35 -3.25 5.20 -1.97
CA SER A 35 -4.08 5.45 -3.14
C SER A 35 -4.16 6.95 -3.39
N GLN A 36 -4.31 7.35 -4.65
CA GLN A 36 -4.51 8.76 -4.98
C GLN A 36 -5.98 9.12 -4.89
N GLU A 37 -6.29 10.27 -4.26
CA GLU A 37 -7.62 10.87 -4.32
C GLU A 37 -7.98 11.18 -5.78
N LEU A 38 -9.12 10.65 -6.23
CA LEU A 38 -9.67 10.86 -7.56
C LEU A 38 -10.94 11.71 -7.49
N PRO A 39 -11.40 12.29 -8.62
CA PRO A 39 -12.70 12.95 -8.67
C PRO A 39 -13.81 12.02 -8.14
N PRO A 40 -14.85 12.55 -7.45
CA PRO A 40 -15.87 11.73 -6.77
C PRO A 40 -16.61 10.71 -7.65
N ASN A 41 -16.54 10.86 -8.97
CA ASN A 41 -17.20 10.01 -9.96
C ASN A 41 -16.25 9.09 -10.73
N ALA A 42 -15.00 8.93 -10.26
CA ALA A 42 -14.06 8.01 -10.88
C ALA A 42 -14.63 6.57 -10.90
N PRO A 43 -14.61 5.88 -12.05
CA PRO A 43 -15.16 4.53 -12.18
C PRO A 43 -14.29 3.47 -11.50
N THR A 44 -13.01 3.77 -11.30
CA THR A 44 -12.02 2.89 -10.70
C THR A 44 -11.10 3.67 -9.77
N VAL A 45 -10.48 2.97 -8.83
CA VAL A 45 -9.45 3.50 -7.92
C VAL A 45 -8.24 2.58 -7.97
N ALA A 46 -7.04 3.15 -7.96
CA ALA A 46 -5.81 2.38 -7.91
C ALA A 46 -5.22 2.38 -6.49
N ALA A 47 -4.69 1.24 -6.05
CA ALA A 47 -3.90 1.12 -4.83
C ALA A 47 -2.49 0.59 -5.15
N TYR A 48 -1.54 1.04 -4.35
CA TYR A 48 -0.11 0.96 -4.58
C TYR A 48 0.61 0.70 -3.25
N PHE A 49 1.74 0.00 -3.29
CA PHE A 49 2.53 -0.44 -2.13
C PHE A 49 3.83 -1.09 -2.62
N VAL A 50 4.75 -1.39 -1.71
CA VAL A 50 5.92 -2.24 -2.00
C VAL A 50 5.81 -3.50 -1.15
N ILE A 51 6.11 -4.65 -1.74
CA ILE A 51 6.23 -5.92 -1.00
C ILE A 51 7.70 -6.31 -0.98
N HIS A 52 8.29 -6.41 0.21
CA HIS A 52 9.62 -6.98 0.42
C HIS A 52 9.48 -8.41 0.93
N ASN A 53 10.32 -9.33 0.44
CA ASN A 53 10.39 -10.70 0.91
C ASN A 53 11.79 -10.99 1.43
N ALA A 54 11.97 -10.95 2.75
CA ALA A 54 13.23 -11.29 3.41
C ALA A 54 13.48 -12.81 3.49
N GLY A 55 12.51 -13.62 3.04
CA GLY A 55 12.52 -15.07 3.12
C GLY A 55 13.44 -15.72 2.10
N LYS A 56 13.70 -17.02 2.34
CA LYS A 56 14.54 -17.86 1.47
C LYS A 56 13.77 -18.50 0.31
N THR A 57 12.46 -18.29 0.22
CA THR A 57 11.60 -18.84 -0.82
C THR A 57 10.70 -17.74 -1.37
N ALA A 58 10.42 -17.78 -2.68
CA ALA A 58 9.45 -16.88 -3.29
C ALA A 58 8.04 -17.14 -2.74
N ASP A 59 7.23 -16.09 -2.72
CA ASP A 59 5.78 -16.15 -2.49
C ASP A 59 5.05 -15.58 -3.70
N ARG A 60 3.72 -15.56 -3.67
CA ARG A 60 2.89 -15.08 -4.77
C ARG A 60 1.64 -14.41 -4.20
N LEU A 61 1.40 -13.17 -4.60
CA LEU A 61 0.12 -12.50 -4.37
C LEU A 61 -0.88 -13.03 -5.40
N LEU A 62 -1.87 -13.78 -4.93
CA LEU A 62 -2.87 -14.45 -5.76
C LEU A 62 -4.02 -13.52 -6.11
N SER A 63 -4.51 -12.78 -5.12
CA SER A 63 -5.64 -11.88 -5.28
C SER A 63 -5.65 -10.83 -4.17
N VAL A 64 -6.52 -9.85 -4.35
CA VAL A 64 -6.80 -8.79 -3.37
C VAL A 64 -8.30 -8.56 -3.32
N ASP A 65 -8.81 -8.08 -2.19
CA ASP A 65 -10.18 -7.61 -2.04
C ASP A 65 -10.25 -6.40 -1.09
N SER A 66 -11.35 -5.66 -1.16
CA SER A 66 -11.61 -4.55 -0.26
C SER A 66 -13.11 -4.33 -0.09
N PRO A 67 -13.61 -4.00 1.11
CA PRO A 67 -15.03 -3.72 1.32
C PRO A 67 -15.53 -2.47 0.57
N ILE A 68 -14.64 -1.60 0.09
CA ILE A 68 -15.04 -0.38 -0.62
C ILE A 68 -15.41 -0.62 -2.09
N ALA A 69 -15.10 -1.80 -2.64
CA ALA A 69 -15.37 -2.14 -4.04
C ALA A 69 -15.78 -3.61 -4.18
N PRO A 70 -16.76 -3.92 -5.05
CA PRO A 70 -17.20 -5.30 -5.28
C PRO A 70 -16.14 -6.16 -5.99
N GLU A 71 -15.16 -5.55 -6.64
CA GLU A 71 -14.14 -6.24 -7.41
C GLU A 71 -12.79 -5.50 -7.31
N ALA A 72 -11.73 -6.29 -7.12
CA ALA A 72 -10.36 -5.82 -7.09
C ALA A 72 -9.49 -6.73 -7.96
N GLN A 73 -8.63 -6.14 -8.78
CA GLN A 73 -7.83 -6.84 -9.78
C GLN A 73 -6.36 -6.44 -9.69
N LEU A 74 -5.45 -7.38 -9.94
CA LEU A 74 -4.02 -7.12 -10.10
C LEU A 74 -3.74 -6.76 -11.56
N HIS A 75 -3.07 -5.62 -11.80
CA HIS A 75 -2.78 -5.12 -13.13
C HIS A 75 -1.29 -4.79 -13.27
N GLU A 76 -0.80 -4.82 -14.50
CA GLU A 76 0.54 -4.39 -14.87
C GLU A 76 0.49 -3.45 -16.09
N HIS A 77 1.57 -2.70 -16.28
CA HIS A 77 1.83 -1.98 -17.52
C HIS A 77 2.91 -2.71 -18.31
N VAL A 78 2.60 -3.10 -19.54
CA VAL A 78 3.53 -3.75 -20.46
C VAL A 78 3.71 -2.91 -21.71
N MET A 79 4.92 -2.87 -22.25
CA MET A 79 5.18 -2.35 -23.57
C MET A 79 4.87 -3.42 -24.61
N GLN A 80 3.90 -3.15 -25.49
CA GLN A 80 3.59 -3.99 -26.64
C GLN A 80 3.94 -3.20 -27.91
N GLY A 81 5.19 -3.36 -28.37
CA GLY A 81 5.76 -2.47 -29.38
C GLY A 81 5.94 -1.06 -28.82
N ASP A 82 5.46 -0.06 -29.55
CA ASP A 82 5.52 1.36 -29.13
C ASP A 82 4.34 1.78 -28.22
N LEU A 83 3.46 0.85 -27.85
CA LEU A 83 2.26 1.12 -27.05
C LEU A 83 2.41 0.58 -25.64
N MET A 84 2.23 1.45 -24.65
CA MET A 84 2.06 1.04 -23.27
C MET A 84 0.62 0.58 -23.05
N LYS A 85 0.46 -0.65 -22.57
CA LYS A 85 -0.83 -1.28 -22.32
C LYS A 85 -0.95 -1.68 -20.85
N MET A 86 -2.05 -1.30 -20.23
CA MET A 86 -2.48 -1.82 -18.94
C MET A 86 -3.22 -3.15 -19.16
N GLN A 87 -2.85 -4.19 -18.41
CA GLN A 87 -3.55 -5.47 -18.45
C GLN A 87 -3.65 -6.12 -17.08
N GLN A 88 -4.73 -6.88 -16.88
CA GLN A 88 -4.91 -7.70 -15.70
C GLN A 88 -3.96 -8.91 -15.72
N VAL A 89 -3.40 -9.24 -14.55
CA VAL A 89 -2.61 -10.45 -14.31
C VAL A 89 -3.31 -11.34 -13.27
N PRO A 90 -3.19 -12.67 -13.36
CA PRO A 90 -3.86 -13.58 -12.43
C PRO A 90 -3.17 -13.66 -11.07
N SER A 91 -1.90 -13.24 -10.97
CA SER A 91 -1.11 -13.24 -9.75
C SER A 91 0.18 -12.45 -9.96
N VAL A 92 0.87 -12.10 -8.88
CA VAL A 92 2.18 -11.44 -8.91
C VAL A 92 3.17 -12.21 -8.04
N GLU A 93 4.30 -12.61 -8.61
CA GLU A 93 5.35 -13.33 -7.87
C GLU A 93 6.21 -12.37 -7.05
N VAL A 94 6.49 -12.73 -5.79
CA VAL A 94 7.38 -11.99 -4.89
C VAL A 94 8.64 -12.83 -4.64
N PRO A 95 9.77 -12.51 -5.31
CA PRO A 95 10.97 -13.34 -5.28
C PRO A 95 11.59 -13.44 -3.88
N ALA A 96 12.24 -14.57 -3.58
CA ALA A 96 12.99 -14.75 -2.34
C ALA A 96 14.11 -13.71 -2.22
N GLY A 97 14.23 -13.06 -1.06
CA GLY A 97 15.24 -12.03 -0.82
C GLY A 97 15.10 -10.78 -1.71
N GLY A 98 13.96 -10.61 -2.37
CA GLY A 98 13.70 -9.52 -3.31
C GLY A 98 12.44 -8.74 -2.96
N GLU A 99 11.97 -7.95 -3.92
CA GLU A 99 10.82 -7.07 -3.74
C GLU A 99 10.00 -6.95 -5.03
N VAL A 100 8.76 -6.49 -4.86
CA VAL A 100 7.86 -6.11 -5.96
C VAL A 100 7.24 -4.77 -5.63
N THR A 101 7.28 -3.86 -6.59
CA THR A 101 6.71 -2.52 -6.46
C THR A 101 5.38 -2.42 -7.21
N PHE A 102 4.34 -1.98 -6.49
CA PHE A 102 3.06 -1.55 -7.03
C PHE A 102 3.04 -0.03 -7.03
N ALA A 103 3.18 0.58 -8.20
CA ALA A 103 3.31 2.03 -8.39
C ALA A 103 2.70 2.46 -9.73
N PRO A 104 2.45 3.77 -9.94
CA PRO A 104 2.01 4.28 -11.23
C PRO A 104 2.93 3.80 -12.37
N MET A 105 2.33 3.36 -13.48
CA MET A 105 3.03 2.81 -14.65
C MET A 105 3.80 1.48 -14.42
N ALA A 106 3.58 0.82 -13.28
CA ALA A 106 4.09 -0.52 -12.98
C ALA A 106 2.92 -1.46 -12.63
N TYR A 107 3.10 -2.35 -11.66
CA TYR A 107 1.99 -3.09 -11.05
C TYR A 107 1.07 -2.16 -10.26
N HIS A 108 -0.21 -2.48 -10.18
CA HIS A 108 -1.15 -1.79 -9.31
C HIS A 108 -2.37 -2.66 -9.04
N VAL A 109 -3.06 -2.38 -7.93
CA VAL A 109 -4.38 -2.93 -7.66
C VAL A 109 -5.42 -2.00 -8.23
N MET A 110 -6.30 -2.48 -9.10
CA MET A 110 -7.44 -1.74 -9.61
C MET A 110 -8.71 -2.17 -8.87
N LEU A 111 -9.35 -1.25 -8.15
CA LEU A 111 -10.66 -1.42 -7.52
C LEU A 111 -11.73 -0.93 -8.50
N LEU A 112 -12.64 -1.82 -8.89
CA LEU A 112 -13.67 -1.53 -9.88
C LEU A 112 -14.99 -1.19 -9.19
N ASN A 113 -15.67 -0.16 -9.71
CA ASN A 113 -17.00 0.25 -9.25
C ASN A 113 -17.09 0.48 -7.72
N PRO A 114 -16.23 1.34 -7.13
CA PRO A 114 -16.22 1.56 -5.69
C PRO A 114 -17.59 2.03 -5.19
N THR A 115 -18.14 1.29 -4.22
CA THR A 115 -19.47 1.46 -3.63
C THR A 115 -19.43 2.32 -2.36
N ASP A 116 -18.36 2.23 -1.57
CA ASP A 116 -18.12 3.13 -0.44
C ASP A 116 -17.05 4.17 -0.80
N ARG A 117 -17.52 5.34 -1.24
CA ARG A 117 -16.67 6.46 -1.63
C ARG A 117 -16.31 7.38 -0.47
N SER A 118 -16.88 7.16 0.72
CA SER A 118 -16.64 8.03 1.88
C SER A 118 -15.21 7.95 2.41
N LEU A 119 -14.51 6.86 2.05
CA LEU A 119 -13.13 6.57 2.41
C LEU A 119 -12.11 6.96 1.32
N LEU A 120 -12.56 7.50 0.18
CA LEU A 120 -11.73 7.83 -0.98
C LEU A 120 -11.29 9.30 -1.04
N SER A 121 -11.26 9.97 0.12
CA SER A 121 -10.81 11.36 0.24
C SER A 121 -9.48 11.48 0.99
N ASP A 122 -8.74 12.54 0.70
CA ASP A 122 -7.47 12.86 1.35
C ASP A 122 -7.48 12.68 2.88
N GLY A 123 -6.50 11.97 3.41
CA GLY A 123 -6.35 11.69 4.85
C GLY A 123 -7.24 10.55 5.37
N LYS A 124 -8.10 9.96 4.53
CA LYS A 124 -8.82 8.73 4.85
C LYS A 124 -7.99 7.49 4.57
N ARG A 125 -8.48 6.35 5.05
CA ARG A 125 -7.90 5.03 4.85
C ARG A 125 -9.00 4.04 4.56
N PHE A 126 -8.68 3.02 3.76
CA PHE A 126 -9.54 1.87 3.54
C PHE A 126 -8.74 0.57 3.66
N PRO A 127 -9.36 -0.51 4.15
CA PRO A 127 -8.68 -1.80 4.25
C PRO A 127 -8.56 -2.45 2.87
N LEU A 128 -7.43 -3.09 2.61
CA LEU A 128 -7.18 -3.94 1.46
C LEU A 128 -6.63 -5.28 1.98
N THR A 129 -7.33 -6.38 1.69
CA THR A 129 -6.87 -7.72 2.04
C THR A 129 -6.09 -8.29 0.86
N MET A 130 -4.94 -8.87 1.16
CA MET A 130 -3.99 -9.43 0.22
C MET A 130 -3.87 -10.92 0.49
N HIS A 131 -4.13 -11.76 -0.51
CA HIS A 131 -4.10 -13.22 -0.38
C HIS A 131 -2.81 -13.76 -0.98
N PHE A 132 -1.88 -14.17 -0.13
CA PHE A 132 -0.62 -14.78 -0.54
C PHE A 132 -0.73 -16.31 -0.56
N GLU A 133 -0.02 -16.93 -1.50
CA GLU A 133 0.02 -18.38 -1.65
C GLU A 133 0.59 -19.09 -0.41
N LYS A 134 1.63 -18.51 0.23
CA LYS A 134 2.30 -19.13 1.39
C LYS A 134 2.12 -18.34 2.67
N ALA A 135 2.25 -17.02 2.64
CA ALA A 135 2.09 -16.17 3.82
C ALA A 135 0.63 -16.08 4.32
N GLY A 136 -0.34 -16.47 3.49
CA GLY A 136 -1.76 -16.37 3.79
C GLY A 136 -2.31 -14.96 3.63
N ASP A 137 -3.33 -14.62 4.40
CA ASP A 137 -4.06 -13.37 4.24
C ASP A 137 -3.46 -12.24 5.08
N VAL A 138 -3.30 -11.07 4.46
CA VAL A 138 -2.78 -9.86 5.10
C VAL A 138 -3.68 -8.68 4.80
N THR A 139 -4.26 -8.06 5.81
CA THR A 139 -5.04 -6.83 5.64
C THR A 139 -4.18 -5.61 5.95
N VAL A 140 -4.14 -4.67 5.02
CA VAL A 140 -3.39 -3.41 5.13
C VAL A 140 -4.32 -2.20 5.04
N GLU A 141 -3.95 -1.08 5.66
CA GLU A 141 -4.69 0.18 5.51
C GLU A 141 -4.07 1.05 4.42
N VAL A 142 -4.80 1.22 3.33
CA VAL A 142 -4.39 2.05 2.19
C VAL A 142 -4.71 3.51 2.48
N ALA A 143 -3.68 4.34 2.61
CA ALA A 143 -3.84 5.77 2.85
C ALA A 143 -4.20 6.53 1.58
N VAL A 144 -5.29 7.29 1.60
CA VAL A 144 -5.71 8.12 0.46
C VAL A 144 -5.07 9.50 0.55
N GLN A 145 -4.42 9.92 -0.53
CA GLN A 145 -3.61 11.15 -0.57
C GLN A 145 -3.90 11.95 -1.84
N LYS A 146 -3.88 13.29 -1.75
CA LYS A 146 -4.00 14.18 -2.93
C LYS A 146 -2.90 13.99 -3.97
N LYS A 147 -1.71 13.61 -3.52
CA LYS A 147 -0.51 13.49 -4.35
C LYS A 147 0.22 12.20 -3.99
N PRO A 148 1.00 11.63 -4.92
CA PRO A 148 1.91 10.54 -4.60
C PRO A 148 2.84 10.91 -3.43
N PRO A 149 3.18 9.95 -2.54
CA PRO A 149 4.20 10.15 -1.51
C PRO A 149 5.54 10.58 -2.10
N GLN A 150 6.26 11.46 -1.39
CA GLN A 150 7.51 12.07 -1.89
C GLN A 150 8.68 11.09 -1.98
N ASP A 151 8.62 9.96 -1.26
CA ASP A 151 9.71 8.97 -1.16
C ASP A 151 9.47 7.72 -2.04
N MET A 152 8.65 7.83 -3.08
CA MET A 152 8.45 6.69 -3.99
C MET A 152 9.56 6.56 -5.02
N PRO A 153 10.02 5.33 -5.29
CA PRO A 153 10.86 5.07 -6.45
C PRO A 153 10.15 5.56 -7.71
N GLU A 154 10.72 6.55 -8.41
CA GLU A 154 10.32 6.83 -9.78
C GLU A 154 10.70 5.61 -10.62
N HIS A 155 9.72 4.95 -11.23
CA HIS A 155 10.02 3.92 -12.22
C HIS A 155 10.60 4.59 -13.47
N ALA A 156 11.92 4.60 -13.57
CA ALA A 156 12.62 4.73 -14.84
C ALA A 156 12.47 3.42 -15.60
N HIS A 157 11.89 3.48 -16.81
CA HIS A 157 11.94 2.36 -17.73
C HIS A 157 13.41 2.06 -18.04
N ALA A 158 13.92 0.92 -17.57
CA ALA A 158 15.13 0.34 -18.14
C ALA A 158 14.81 -0.01 -19.60
N GLN A 159 15.53 0.66 -20.50
CA GLN A 159 15.46 0.48 -21.96
C GLN A 159 15.92 -0.91 -22.38
#